data_AF-A0A2V6MDN0-F1
#
_entry.id   AF-A0A2V6MDN0-F1
#
_cell.length_a   1.000
_cell.length_b   1.000
_cell.length_c   1.000
_cell.angle_alpha   90.00
_cell.angle_beta   90.00
_cell.angle_gamma   90.00
#
_symmetry.space_group_name_H-M   'P 1'
#
loop_
_entity.id
_entity.type
_entity.pdbx_description
1 polymer ?
#
loop_
_entity_poly.entity_id
_entity_poly.type
_entity_poly.pdbx_seq_one_letter_code
_entity_poly.pdbx_strand_id
1 'polypeptide(L)' 'MSLIRGLFWLVLFVFFTFSFVVLFEYGTHDFTSGFKQEAERVKNFVVEAVSKPKASPSPGAKRK' A
#
# COMPACT_ATOMS: atom_id res chain seq x y z
N MET A 1 24.59 4.08 -10.97
CA MET A 1 25.15 3.80 -9.64
C MET A 1 24.34 4.43 -8.50
N SER A 2 23.98 5.71 -8.56
CA SER A 2 23.22 6.36 -7.47
C SER A 2 21.71 6.00 -7.45
N LEU A 3 21.04 5.96 -8.60
CA LEU A 3 19.59 5.72 -8.70
C LEU A 3 19.15 4.33 -8.19
N ILE A 4 19.88 3.27 -8.56
CA ILE A 4 19.61 1.90 -8.08
C ILE A 4 19.76 1.80 -6.56
N ARG A 5 20.74 2.52 -6.00
CA ARG A 5 20.94 2.55 -4.55
C ARG A 5 19.80 3.28 -3.86
N GLY A 6 19.36 4.43 -4.39
CA GLY A 6 18.18 5.14 -3.88
C GLY A 6 16.90 4.32 -3.94
N LEU A 7 16.63 3.68 -5.08
CA LEU A 7 15.45 2.82 -5.26
C LEU A 7 15.47 1.61 -4.33
N PHE A 8 16.63 0.97 -4.17
CA PHE A 8 16.81 -0.13 -3.22
C PHE A 8 16.50 0.29 -1.78
N TRP A 9 17.03 1.43 -1.35
CA TRP A 9 16.76 1.96 -0.02
C TRP A 9 15.28 2.35 0.17
N LEU A 10 14.63 2.89 -0.86
CA LEU A 10 13.20 3.21 -0.81
C LEU A 10 12.35 1.94 -0.68
N VAL A 11 12.62 0.90 -1.48
CA VAL A 11 11.91 -0.38 -1.39
C VAL A 11 12.11 -1.02 -0.02
N LEU A 12 13.33 -1.06 0.50
CA LEU A 12 13.60 -1.57 1.84
C LEU A 12 12.87 -0.76 2.91
N PHE A 13 12.88 0.57 2.80
CA PHE A 13 12.19 1.43 3.75
C PHE A 13 10.70 1.13 3.79
N VAL A 14 10.04 1.03 2.63
CA VAL A 14 8.61 0.69 2.54
C VAL A 14 8.34 -0.73 3.06
N PHE A 15 9.18 -1.70 2.69
CA PHE A 15 9.03 -3.08 3.15
C PHE A 15 9.18 -3.23 4.66
N PHE A 16 10.20 -2.59 5.24
CA PHE A 16 10.43 -2.64 6.68
C PHE A 16 9.35 -1.89 7.44
N THR A 17 8.96 -0.70 7.01
CA THR A 17 7.86 0.05 7.66
C THR A 17 6.56 -0.74 7.64
N PHE A 18 6.20 -1.33 6.50
CA PHE A 18 5.04 -2.22 6.40
C PHE A 18 5.17 -3.42 7.34
N SER A 19 6.32 -4.08 7.36
CA SER A 19 6.56 -5.22 8.25
C SER A 19 6.48 -4.81 9.72
N PHE A 20 7.00 -3.65 10.12
CA PHE A 20 6.86 -3.17 11.50
C PHE A 20 5.41 -2.88 11.86
N VAL A 21 4.65 -2.24 10.97
CA VAL A 21 3.21 -1.99 11.20
C VAL A 21 2.46 -3.30 11.43
N VAL A 22 2.65 -4.29 10.55
CA VAL A 22 2.04 -5.62 10.70
C VAL A 22 2.50 -6.31 12.00
N LEU A 23 3.79 -6.19 12.34
CA LEU A 23 4.34 -6.76 13.58
C LEU A 23 3.75 -6.11 14.83
N PHE A 24 3.52 -4.80 14.82
CA PHE A 24 2.89 -4.10 15.94
C PHE A 24 1.39 -4.36 16.03
N GLU A 25 0.72 -4.55 14.90
CA GLU A 25 -0.73 -4.74 14.84
C GLU A 25 -1.14 -6.19 15.17
N TYR A 26 -0.41 -7.17 14.63
CA TYR A 26 -0.73 -8.60 14.80
C TYR A 26 0.22 -9.32 15.77
N GLY A 27 1.34 -8.71 16.16
CA GLY A 27 2.34 -9.33 17.03
C GLY A 27 3.20 -10.37 16.29
N THR A 28 4.21 -10.91 16.98
CA THR A 28 5.13 -11.93 16.43
C THR A 28 4.47 -13.29 16.21
N HIS A 29 3.39 -13.58 16.95
CA HIS A 29 2.71 -14.87 16.90
C HIS A 29 1.86 -15.02 15.62
N ASP A 30 1.22 -13.93 15.19
CA ASP A 30 0.34 -13.91 14.02
C ASP A 30 0.88 -13.04 12.88
N PHE A 31 2.19 -12.71 12.92
CA PHE A 31 2.83 -11.87 11.91
C PHE A 31 2.61 -12.38 10.48
N THR A 32 2.74 -13.69 10.25
CA THR A 32 2.65 -14.25 8.90
C THR A 32 1.22 -14.24 8.35
N SER A 33 0.22 -14.47 9.22
CA SER A 33 -1.20 -14.40 8.82
C SER A 33 -1.62 -12.94 8.58
N GLY A 34 -1.24 -12.03 9.49
CA GLY A 34 -1.45 -10.59 9.35
C GLY A 34 -0.76 -10.01 8.12
N PHE A 35 0.49 -10.41 7.82
CA PHE A 35 1.22 -9.94 6.64
C PHE A 35 0.52 -10.35 5.34
N LYS A 36 0.02 -11.58 5.26
CA LYS A 36 -0.74 -12.05 4.10
C LYS A 36 -2.04 -11.27 3.92
N GLN A 37 -2.77 -11.05 5.01
CA GLN A 37 -4.02 -10.31 4.99
C GLN A 37 -3.82 -8.85 4.55
N GLU A 38 -2.83 -8.17 5.14
CA GLU A 38 -2.53 -6.78 4.79
C GLU A 38 -1.96 -6.67 3.37
N ALA A 39 -1.12 -7.61 2.94
CA ALA A 39 -0.63 -7.64 1.56
C ALA A 39 -1.77 -7.81 0.55
N GLU A 40 -2.79 -8.62 0.87
CA GLU A 40 -3.96 -8.80 0.02
C GLU A 40 -4.82 -7.52 -0.04
N ARG A 41 -4.99 -6.83 1.09
CA ARG A 41 -5.66 -5.52 1.15
C ARG A 41 -4.93 -4.47 0.33
N VAL A 42 -3.62 -4.34 0.50
CA VAL A 42 -2.78 -3.40 -0.26
C VAL A 42 -2.83 -3.74 -1.75
N LYS A 43 -2.75 -5.01 -2.12
CA LYS A 43 -2.87 -5.45 -3.51
C LYS A 43 -4.23 -5.04 -4.09
N ASN A 44 -5.33 -5.31 -3.40
CA ASN A 44 -6.67 -4.93 -3.85
C ASN A 44 -6.81 -3.41 -3.99
N PHE A 45 -6.26 -2.64 -3.04
CA PHE A 45 -6.25 -1.18 -3.11
C PHE A 45 -5.44 -0.67 -4.31
N VAL A 46 -4.25 -1.21 -4.56
CA VAL A 46 -3.42 -0.84 -5.71
C VAL A 46 -4.11 -1.22 -7.02
N VAL A 47 -4.67 -2.43 -7.10
CA VAL A 47 -5.44 -2.87 -8.28
C VAL A 47 -6.63 -1.94 -8.49
N GLU A 48 -7.39 -1.59 -7.44
CA GLU A 48 -8.50 -0.65 -7.57
C GLU A 48 -8.02 0.76 -8.00
N ALA A 49 -6.95 1.27 -7.41
CA ALA A 49 -6.39 2.58 -7.72
C ALA A 49 -5.82 2.68 -9.14
N VAL A 50 -5.28 1.58 -9.67
CA VAL A 50 -4.71 1.49 -11.02
C VAL A 50 -5.78 1.12 -12.05
N SER A 51 -6.76 0.28 -11.68
CA SER A 51 -7.79 -0.24 -12.59
C SER A 51 -9.02 0.64 -12.68
N LYS A 52 -9.29 1.52 -11.71
CA LYS A 52 -10.16 2.67 -11.93
C LYS A 52 -9.32 3.72 -12.67
N PRO A 53 -9.46 3.89 -14.00
CA PRO A 53 -9.09 5.17 -14.59
C PRO A 53 -9.85 6.25 -13.81
N LYS A 54 -9.24 7.42 -13.62
CA LYS A 54 -9.94 8.62 -13.18
C LYS A 54 -11.11 8.93 -14.13
N ALA A 55 -12.23 8.24 -13.97
CA ALA A 55 -13.54 8.73 -14.32
C ALA A 55 -14.10 9.22 -12.99
N SER A 56 -14.22 10.49 -12.66
CA SER A 56 -13.97 11.79 -13.29
C SER A 56 -13.94 12.74 -12.08
N PRO A 57 -13.52 14.01 -12.16
CA PRO A 57 -14.03 14.96 -11.17
C PRO A 57 -15.56 14.90 -11.29
N SER A 58 -16.28 14.62 -10.21
CA SER A 58 -17.74 14.77 -10.21
C SER A 58 -18.04 16.23 -10.57
N PRO A 59 -18.63 16.56 -11.73
CA PRO A 59 -19.18 17.89 -11.98
C PRO A 59 -20.55 17.92 -11.30
N GLY A 60 -20.55 17.81 -9.97
CA GLY A 60 -21.73 17.91 -9.12
C GLY A 60 -21.98 19.33 -8.61
N ALA A 61 -21.18 20.32 -9.02
CA ALA A 61 -21.48 21.73 -8.84
C ALA A 61 -22.52 22.17 -9.88
N LYS A 62 -23.77 21.74 -9.69
CA LYS A 62 -25.01 22.47 -10.03
C LYS A 62 -26.23 21.60 -9.77
N ARG A 63 -26.83 21.73 -8.58
CA ARG A 63 -28.28 21.96 -8.39
C ARG A 63 -28.64 21.90 -6.90
N LYS A 64 -28.77 23.07 -6.28
CA LYS A 64 -30.05 23.58 -5.76
C LYS A 64 -29.92 25.06 -5.45
#